data_AF-S4P6N4-F1
#
_entry.id   AF-S4P6N4-F1
#
_cell.length_a   1.000
_cell.length_b   1.000
_cell.length_c   1.000
_cell.angle_alpha   90.00
_cell.angle_beta   90.00
_cell.angle_gamma   90.00
#
_symmetry.space_group_name_H-M   'P 1'
#
loop_
_entity.id
_entity.type
_entity.pdbx_description
1 polymer ?
#
loop_
_entity_poly.entity_id
_entity_poly.type
_entity_poly.pdbx_seq_one_letter_code
_entity_poly.pdbx_strand_id
1 'polypeptide(L)'
;MNLDSVASVWLLTLEKQGCHNLLKAGASGVNQAMILSFGSFRFSNQHLEYNIHPSKLHRDFLFRRVNYGNMTHVNVSVILQEDNKAAIFVALDRSDKTYYACDAGCLDSPVQLGPYRKYFPVKLTEPLTAILYITADKQHMEDLRHAIHVKEVVEAPAHENHVIALHRHGHSLGGLNPLFWMSILVLIVIFH
;
A
#
# COMPACT_ATOMS: atom_id res chain seq x y z
N MET A 1 15.67 -17.71 21.44
CA MET A 1 14.34 -17.08 21.22
C MET A 1 13.36 -18.21 20.92
N ASN A 2 12.33 -18.40 21.74
CA ASN A 2 11.32 -19.45 21.54
C ASN A 2 10.26 -18.95 20.54
N LEU A 3 9.69 -19.82 19.70
CA LEU A 3 8.62 -19.49 18.75
C LEU A 3 7.45 -18.76 19.45
N ASP A 4 7.06 -19.21 20.64
CA ASP A 4 5.98 -18.60 21.42
C ASP A 4 6.29 -17.15 21.82
N SER A 5 7.57 -16.86 22.11
CA SER A 5 8.01 -15.50 22.45
C SER A 5 8.03 -14.58 21.23
N VAL A 6 8.32 -15.11 20.04
CA VAL A 6 8.27 -14.33 18.80
C VAL A 6 6.81 -14.05 18.43
N ALA A 7 5.94 -15.05 18.51
CA ALA A 7 4.52 -14.91 18.20
C ALA A 7 3.83 -13.88 19.11
N SER A 8 4.11 -13.89 20.42
CA SER A 8 3.51 -12.93 21.37
C SER A 8 3.94 -11.49 21.09
N VAL A 9 5.21 -11.25 20.73
CA VAL A 9 5.70 -9.91 20.36
C VAL A 9 5.07 -9.41 19.06
N TRP A 10 4.87 -10.29 18.07
CA TRP A 10 4.15 -9.96 16.84
C TRP A 10 2.68 -9.62 17.11
N LEU A 11 1.98 -10.42 17.91
CA LEU A 11 0.59 -10.14 18.28
C LEU A 11 0.46 -8.80 19.03
N LEU A 12 1.39 -8.50 19.94
CA LEU A 12 1.44 -7.21 20.62
C LEU A 12 1.66 -6.06 19.62
N THR A 13 2.53 -6.24 18.64
CA THR A 13 2.77 -5.24 17.58
C THR A 13 1.50 -4.97 16.78
N LEU A 14 0.79 -6.02 16.36
CA LEU A 14 -0.47 -5.90 15.63
C LEU A 14 -1.56 -5.20 16.45
N GLU A 15 -1.63 -5.49 17.75
CA GLU A 15 -2.55 -4.81 18.67
C GLU A 15 -2.24 -3.32 18.76
N LYS A 16 -0.95 -2.95 18.90
CA LYS A 16 -0.50 -1.56 18.94
C LYS A 16 -0.72 -0.80 17.63
N GLN A 17 -0.79 -1.51 16.50
CA GLN A 17 -1.15 -0.94 15.19
C GLN A 17 -2.67 -0.83 14.98
N GLY A 18 -3.49 -1.04 16.01
CA GLY A 18 -4.95 -0.87 15.94
C GLY A 18 -5.71 -2.08 15.40
N CYS A 19 -5.07 -3.24 15.23
CA CYS A 19 -5.70 -4.45 14.71
C CYS A 19 -6.37 -5.31 15.80
N HIS A 20 -6.62 -4.78 17.00
CA HIS A 20 -7.13 -5.53 18.15
C HIS A 20 -8.42 -6.32 17.85
N ASN A 21 -9.37 -5.73 17.12
CA ASN A 21 -10.61 -6.43 16.74
C ASN A 21 -10.37 -7.55 15.73
N LEU A 22 -9.37 -7.42 14.85
CA LEU A 22 -8.99 -8.45 13.89
C LEU A 22 -8.31 -9.63 14.59
N LEU A 23 -7.47 -9.38 15.60
CA LEU A 23 -6.83 -10.45 16.36
C LEU A 23 -7.85 -11.35 17.07
N LYS A 24 -8.98 -10.78 17.51
CA LYS A 24 -10.09 -11.55 18.13
C LYS A 24 -10.87 -12.42 17.15
N ALA A 25 -10.80 -12.13 15.85
CA ALA A 25 -11.51 -12.90 14.82
C ALA A 25 -10.80 -14.22 14.43
N GLY A 26 -9.70 -14.57 15.11
CA GLY A 26 -8.97 -15.81 14.87
C GLY A 26 -8.00 -15.72 13.69
N ALA A 27 -7.67 -16.87 13.10
CA ALA A 27 -6.59 -16.99 12.11
C ALA A 27 -6.76 -16.08 10.87
N SER A 28 -7.99 -15.93 10.36
CA SER A 28 -8.28 -15.04 9.22
C SER A 28 -8.07 -13.57 9.58
N GLY A 29 -8.45 -13.17 10.79
CA GLY A 29 -8.23 -11.83 11.30
C GLY A 29 -6.76 -11.52 11.58
N VAL A 30 -5.98 -12.50 12.07
CA VAL A 30 -4.51 -12.34 12.22
C VAL A 30 -3.84 -12.13 10.85
N ASN A 31 -4.23 -12.91 9.82
CA ASN A 31 -3.71 -12.71 8.47
C ASN A 31 -4.06 -11.31 7.93
N GLN A 32 -5.31 -10.88 8.11
CA GLN A 32 -5.73 -9.52 7.74
C GLN A 32 -4.92 -8.45 8.49
N ALA A 33 -4.71 -8.61 9.79
CA ALA A 33 -3.91 -7.71 10.61
C ALA A 33 -2.45 -7.61 10.11
N MET A 34 -1.87 -8.74 9.69
CA MET A 34 -0.52 -8.79 9.11
C MET A 34 -0.45 -8.03 7.78
N ILE A 35 -1.42 -8.23 6.88
CA ILE A 35 -1.52 -7.49 5.61
C ILE A 35 -1.60 -5.99 5.87
N LEU A 36 -2.44 -5.57 6.82
CA LEU A 36 -2.60 -4.16 7.15
C LEU A 36 -1.32 -3.58 7.75
N SER A 37 -0.70 -4.28 8.71
CA SER A 37 0.53 -3.82 9.36
C SER A 37 1.68 -3.69 8.38
N PHE A 38 1.86 -4.65 7.47
CA PHE A 38 2.93 -4.61 6.46
C PHE A 38 2.67 -3.62 5.35
N GLY A 39 1.41 -3.50 4.94
CA GLY A 39 0.99 -2.52 3.96
C GLY A 39 0.83 -1.11 4.54
N SER A 40 1.09 -0.87 5.84
CA SER A 40 0.82 0.42 6.48
C SER A 40 -0.63 0.89 6.29
N PHE A 41 -1.57 -0.06 6.20
CA PHE A 41 -2.99 0.24 6.23
C PHE A 41 -3.49 0.32 7.67
N ARG A 42 -4.52 1.12 7.88
CA ARG A 42 -5.17 1.26 9.17
C ARG A 42 -6.68 1.30 8.99
N PHE A 43 -7.39 0.48 9.75
CA PHE A 43 -8.83 0.67 9.92
C PHE A 43 -9.06 1.69 11.03
N SER A 44 -9.72 2.78 10.66
CA SER A 44 -10.41 3.64 11.61
C SER A 44 -11.82 3.11 11.84
N ASN A 45 -12.60 3.74 12.72
CA ASN A 45 -13.97 3.30 13.01
C ASN A 45 -14.89 3.36 11.78
N GLN A 46 -14.59 4.22 10.80
CA GLN A 46 -15.48 4.54 9.69
C GLN A 46 -14.84 4.39 8.30
N HIS A 47 -13.52 4.20 8.20
CA HIS A 47 -12.81 4.16 6.92
C HIS A 47 -11.50 3.37 7.02
N LEU A 48 -11.01 2.93 5.86
CA LEU A 48 -9.69 2.34 5.67
C LEU A 48 -8.73 3.42 5.17
N GLU A 49 -7.58 3.54 5.79
CA GLU A 49 -6.51 4.46 5.43
C GLU A 49 -5.30 3.67 4.89
N TYR A 50 -4.62 4.20 3.89
CA TYR A 50 -3.28 3.78 3.50
C TYR A 50 -2.27 4.85 3.96
N ASN A 51 -1.52 4.57 5.03
CA ASN A 51 -0.68 5.53 5.76
C ASN A 51 0.82 5.38 5.47
N ILE A 52 1.19 5.01 4.25
CA ILE A 52 2.60 4.92 3.87
C ILE A 52 3.13 6.26 3.39
N HIS A 53 4.36 6.60 3.77
CA HIS A 53 5.03 7.79 3.25
C HIS A 53 5.33 7.61 1.75
N PRO A 54 5.00 8.57 0.87
CA PRO A 54 5.23 8.46 -0.58
C PRO A 54 6.65 8.05 -0.98
N SER A 55 7.68 8.51 -0.25
CA SER A 55 9.09 8.13 -0.50
C SER A 55 9.40 6.63 -0.41
N LYS A 56 8.50 5.82 0.16
CA LYS A 56 8.64 4.36 0.26
C LYS A 56 8.04 3.60 -0.92
N LEU A 57 7.38 4.29 -1.86
CA LEU A 57 6.68 3.68 -3.00
C LEU A 57 7.57 3.47 -4.22
N HIS A 58 8.81 3.02 -3.99
CA HIS A 58 9.82 2.78 -5.03
C HIS A 58 9.70 1.39 -5.70
N ARG A 59 8.56 0.70 -5.56
CA ARG A 59 8.26 -0.59 -6.19
C ARG A 59 6.76 -0.80 -6.29
N ASP A 60 6.36 -1.78 -7.11
CA ASP A 60 4.96 -2.17 -7.19
C ASP A 60 4.51 -2.92 -5.92
N PHE A 61 3.34 -2.56 -5.42
CA PHE A 61 2.67 -3.25 -4.31
C PHE A 61 1.29 -3.72 -4.75
N LEU A 62 0.94 -4.96 -4.41
CA LEU A 62 -0.33 -5.57 -4.79
C LEU A 62 -1.02 -6.15 -3.56
N PHE A 63 -1.99 -5.42 -3.02
CA PHE A 63 -2.83 -5.87 -1.91
C PHE A 63 -4.15 -6.37 -2.49
N ARG A 64 -4.38 -7.68 -2.40
CA ARG A 64 -5.57 -8.32 -2.95
C ARG A 64 -6.50 -8.79 -1.82
N ARG A 65 -7.80 -8.65 -2.05
CA ARG A 65 -8.87 -9.11 -1.17
C ARG A 65 -8.72 -8.63 0.27
N VAL A 66 -8.33 -7.37 0.45
CA VAL A 66 -8.35 -6.71 1.75
C VAL A 66 -9.79 -6.69 2.23
N ASN A 67 -10.08 -7.38 3.32
CA ASN A 67 -11.44 -7.46 3.85
C ASN A 67 -11.85 -6.12 4.44
N TYR A 68 -12.89 -5.51 3.87
CA TYR A 68 -13.57 -4.36 4.44
C TYR A 68 -14.93 -4.82 4.94
N GLY A 69 -15.13 -4.85 6.26
CA GLY A 69 -16.33 -5.45 6.85
C GLY A 69 -16.43 -6.95 6.56
N ASN A 70 -17.65 -7.47 6.40
CA ASN A 70 -17.88 -8.92 6.31
C ASN A 70 -17.88 -9.50 4.88
N MET A 71 -18.22 -8.69 3.87
CA MET A 71 -18.48 -9.20 2.51
C MET A 71 -17.80 -8.41 1.39
N THR A 72 -17.06 -7.36 1.71
CA THR A 72 -16.37 -6.53 0.71
C THR A 72 -14.88 -6.86 0.66
N HIS A 73 -14.39 -7.02 -0.56
CA HIS A 73 -12.99 -7.30 -0.86
C HIS A 73 -12.41 -6.16 -1.71
N VAL A 74 -11.50 -5.41 -1.11
CA VAL A 74 -10.82 -4.29 -1.75
C VAL A 74 -9.48 -4.75 -2.30
N ASN A 75 -9.20 -4.37 -3.55
CA ASN A 75 -7.89 -4.51 -4.16
C ASN A 75 -7.25 -3.13 -4.26
N VAL A 76 -6.06 -2.99 -3.68
CA VAL A 76 -5.24 -1.78 -3.76
C VAL A 76 -3.92 -2.17 -4.40
N SER A 77 -3.57 -1.51 -5.49
CA SER A 77 -2.27 -1.69 -6.13
C SER A 77 -1.55 -0.35 -6.27
N VAL A 78 -0.27 -0.34 -5.96
CA VAL A 78 0.63 0.77 -6.26
C VAL A 78 1.49 0.34 -7.42
N ILE A 79 1.53 1.14 -8.48
CA ILE A 79 2.31 0.86 -9.69
C ILE A 79 3.21 2.04 -9.98
N LEU A 80 4.50 1.80 -10.14
CA LEU A 80 5.45 2.79 -10.65
C LEU A 80 5.18 3.06 -12.14
N GLN A 81 5.00 4.33 -12.46
CA GLN A 81 4.80 4.81 -13.82
C GLN A 81 6.14 5.02 -14.53
N GLU A 82 6.09 5.27 -15.84
CA GLU A 82 7.28 5.51 -16.68
C GLU A 82 8.05 6.78 -16.27
N ASP A 83 7.36 7.75 -15.67
CA ASP A 83 7.94 8.98 -15.13
C ASP A 83 8.50 8.81 -13.70
N ASN A 84 8.62 7.55 -13.23
CA ASN A 84 9.06 7.17 -11.88
C ASN A 84 8.18 7.69 -10.74
N LYS A 85 6.97 8.18 -11.03
CA LYS A 85 5.98 8.46 -9.99
C LYS A 85 5.19 7.19 -9.65
N ALA A 86 4.77 7.08 -8.40
CA ALA A 86 3.86 6.03 -7.99
C ALA A 86 2.41 6.44 -8.25
N ALA A 87 1.59 5.51 -8.72
CA ALA A 87 0.14 5.68 -8.86
C ALA A 87 -0.59 4.59 -8.09
N ILE A 88 -1.71 4.96 -7.47
CA ILE A 88 -2.57 4.03 -6.74
C ILE A 88 -3.75 3.65 -7.64
N PHE A 89 -4.07 2.36 -7.66
CA PHE A 89 -5.25 1.84 -8.32
C PHE A 89 -6.09 1.05 -7.33
N VAL A 90 -7.39 1.35 -7.28
CA VAL A 90 -8.33 0.71 -6.37
C VAL A 90 -9.47 0.06 -7.15
N ALA A 91 -9.82 -1.17 -6.80
CA ALA A 91 -10.97 -1.89 -7.34
C ALA A 91 -11.63 -2.74 -6.26
N LEU A 92 -12.89 -3.10 -6.46
CA LEU A 92 -13.66 -4.00 -5.60
C LEU A 92 -13.86 -5.34 -6.30
N ASP A 93 -13.32 -6.42 -5.74
CA ASP A 93 -13.57 -7.78 -6.26
C ASP A 93 -14.98 -8.25 -5.91
N ARG A 94 -15.45 -7.87 -4.72
CA ARG A 94 -16.78 -8.14 -4.20
C ARG A 94 -17.18 -6.94 -3.35
N SER A 95 -18.43 -6.51 -3.47
CA SER A 95 -18.96 -5.42 -2.65
C SER A 95 -20.39 -5.71 -2.21
N ASP A 96 -20.69 -5.40 -0.96
CA ASP A 96 -22.04 -5.45 -0.39
C ASP A 96 -22.77 -4.10 -0.42
N LYS A 97 -22.01 -3.02 -0.61
CA LYS A 97 -22.47 -1.62 -0.60
C LYS A 97 -21.75 -0.81 -1.68
N THR A 98 -22.10 0.47 -1.78
CA THR A 98 -21.30 1.40 -2.57
C THR A 98 -20.16 1.92 -1.71
N TYR A 99 -18.93 1.88 -2.24
CA TYR A 99 -17.75 2.43 -1.60
C TYR A 99 -17.21 3.61 -2.40
N TYR A 100 -16.54 4.50 -1.69
CA TYR A 100 -15.92 5.70 -2.21
C TYR A 100 -14.47 5.76 -1.74
N ALA A 101 -13.65 6.46 -2.52
CA ALA A 101 -12.27 6.74 -2.17
C ALA A 101 -11.87 8.17 -2.52
N CYS A 102 -10.89 8.68 -1.77
CA CYS A 102 -10.19 9.92 -2.06
C CYS A 102 -8.70 9.74 -1.79
N ASP A 103 -7.88 10.52 -2.50
CA ASP A 103 -6.44 10.59 -2.30
C ASP A 103 -6.08 11.51 -1.12
N ALA A 104 -4.79 11.76 -0.92
CA ALA A 104 -4.29 12.47 0.25
C ALA A 104 -4.97 13.84 0.44
N GLY A 105 -5.42 14.11 1.66
CA GLY A 105 -6.14 15.34 2.02
C GLY A 105 -7.62 15.37 1.64
N CYS A 106 -8.10 14.45 0.80
CA CYS A 106 -9.50 14.37 0.34
C CYS A 106 -10.09 15.71 -0.12
N LEU A 107 -9.29 16.51 -0.83
CA LEU A 107 -9.69 17.84 -1.33
C LEU A 107 -10.73 17.76 -2.44
N ASP A 108 -10.62 16.72 -3.28
CA ASP A 108 -11.53 16.45 -4.40
C ASP A 108 -12.76 15.64 -3.94
N SER A 109 -13.84 15.68 -4.73
CA SER A 109 -15.05 14.91 -4.41
C SER A 109 -14.76 13.39 -4.37
N PRO A 110 -15.39 12.64 -3.44
CA PRO A 110 -15.21 11.20 -3.32
C PRO A 110 -15.52 10.46 -4.62
N VAL A 111 -14.58 9.62 -5.05
CA VAL A 111 -14.71 8.82 -6.26
C VAL A 111 -15.38 7.50 -5.91
N GLN A 112 -16.51 7.20 -6.56
CA GLN A 112 -17.19 5.92 -6.40
C GLN A 112 -16.34 4.77 -6.96
N LEU A 113 -16.16 3.73 -6.15
CA LEU A 113 -15.43 2.52 -6.49
C LEU A 113 -16.35 1.47 -7.12
N GLY A 114 -15.74 0.54 -7.86
CA GLY A 114 -16.42 -0.56 -8.52
C GLY A 114 -15.44 -1.66 -8.93
N PRO A 115 -15.83 -2.57 -9.83
CA PRO A 115 -14.98 -3.69 -10.25
C PRO A 115 -13.77 -3.25 -11.11
N TYR A 116 -13.88 -2.09 -11.76
CA TYR A 116 -12.80 -1.53 -12.57
C TYR A 116 -11.86 -0.68 -11.73
N ARG A 117 -10.56 -0.77 -12.03
CA ARG A 117 -9.51 0.01 -11.36
C ARG A 117 -9.75 1.50 -11.55
N LYS A 118 -9.85 2.22 -10.43
CA LYS A 118 -9.85 3.68 -10.35
C LYS A 118 -8.45 4.17 -10.02
N TYR A 119 -7.98 5.13 -10.80
CA TYR A 119 -6.68 5.78 -10.63
C TYR A 119 -6.75 6.88 -9.57
N PHE A 120 -5.73 6.94 -8.72
CA PHE A 120 -5.49 8.00 -7.75
C PHE A 120 -4.01 8.38 -7.78
N PRO A 121 -3.66 9.67 -7.98
CA PRO A 121 -2.29 10.11 -7.90
C PRO A 121 -1.78 10.00 -6.45
N VAL A 122 -0.50 9.63 -6.28
CA VAL A 122 0.12 9.70 -4.95
C VAL A 122 0.44 11.16 -4.66
N LYS A 123 -0.14 11.70 -3.58
CA LYS A 123 0.09 13.06 -3.11
C LYS A 123 0.87 13.05 -1.79
N LEU A 124 1.69 14.08 -1.56
CA LEU A 124 2.39 14.38 -0.32
C LEU A 124 1.72 15.60 0.33
N THR A 125 1.43 15.49 1.63
CA THR A 125 0.71 16.51 2.40
C THR A 125 1.55 17.07 3.54
N GLU A 126 1.33 18.34 3.90
CA GLU A 126 1.88 18.96 5.11
C GLU A 126 0.75 19.51 6.00
N PRO A 127 0.55 19.00 7.23
CA PRO A 127 1.21 17.84 7.83
C PRO A 127 0.88 16.52 7.10
N LEU A 128 1.70 15.50 7.31
CA LEU A 128 1.54 14.20 6.66
C LEU A 128 0.22 13.52 7.03
N THR A 129 -0.52 13.08 6.02
CA THR A 129 -1.80 12.35 6.13
C THR A 129 -1.71 10.98 5.45
N ALA A 130 -2.79 10.20 5.48
CA ALA A 130 -2.91 9.03 4.62
C ALA A 130 -2.85 9.46 3.15
N ILE A 131 -2.35 8.57 2.29
CA ILE A 131 -2.29 8.78 0.84
C ILE A 131 -3.55 8.27 0.12
N LEU A 132 -4.39 7.50 0.81
CA LEU A 132 -5.65 6.96 0.31
C LEU A 132 -6.62 6.72 1.47
N TYR A 133 -7.87 7.08 1.26
CA TYR A 133 -8.99 6.81 2.17
C TYR A 133 -10.07 6.05 1.42
N ILE A 134 -10.68 5.03 2.04
CA ILE A 134 -11.78 4.24 1.48
C ILE A 134 -12.89 4.08 2.52
N THR A 135 -14.14 4.33 2.14
CA THR A 135 -15.31 4.10 3.02
C THR A 135 -16.58 3.80 2.24
N ALA A 136 -17.57 3.19 2.91
CA ALA A 136 -18.94 3.08 2.39
C ALA A 136 -19.80 4.32 2.71
N ASP A 137 -19.37 5.14 3.68
CA ASP A 137 -20.12 6.33 4.12
C ASP A 137 -19.64 7.57 3.37
N LYS A 138 -20.37 7.93 2.32
CA LYS A 138 -20.05 9.11 1.50
C LYS A 138 -20.04 10.39 2.33
N GLN A 139 -21.00 10.55 3.25
CA GLN A 139 -21.10 11.75 4.06
C GLN A 139 -19.89 11.87 4.99
N HIS A 140 -19.51 10.77 5.63
CA HIS A 140 -18.28 10.72 6.44
C HIS A 140 -17.04 11.13 5.64
N MET A 141 -16.93 10.73 4.36
CA MET A 141 -15.81 11.12 3.51
C MET A 141 -15.82 12.61 3.14
N GLU A 142 -17.00 13.19 2.90
CA GLU A 142 -17.15 14.64 2.70
C GLU A 142 -16.85 15.42 3.99
N ASP A 143 -17.18 14.86 5.15
CA ASP A 143 -16.86 15.47 6.45
C ASP A 143 -15.34 15.41 6.72
N LEU A 144 -14.67 14.32 6.33
CA LEU A 144 -13.20 14.20 6.42
C LEU A 144 -12.48 15.32 5.67
N ARG A 145 -13.00 15.76 4.51
CA ARG A 145 -12.44 16.90 3.77
C ARG A 145 -12.31 18.16 4.64
N HIS A 146 -13.27 18.39 5.54
CA HIS A 146 -13.27 19.57 6.42
C HIS A 146 -12.48 19.33 7.71
N ALA A 147 -12.29 18.07 8.11
CA ALA A 147 -11.55 17.70 9.32
C ALA A 147 -10.03 17.59 9.07
N ILE A 148 -9.62 17.22 7.86
CA ILE A 148 -8.22 17.08 7.48
C ILE A 148 -7.64 18.45 7.16
N HIS A 149 -6.91 19.02 8.12
CA HIS A 149 -6.27 20.32 7.97
C HIS A 149 -4.89 20.15 7.34
N VAL A 150 -4.80 20.34 6.03
CA VAL A 150 -3.56 20.36 5.27
C VAL A 150 -3.25 21.78 4.81
N LYS A 151 -2.00 22.20 4.97
CA LYS A 151 -1.49 23.49 4.48
C LYS A 151 -1.09 23.40 3.01
N GLU A 152 -0.49 22.27 2.64
CA GLU A 152 0.02 22.01 1.31
C GLU A 152 -0.31 20.58 0.90
N VAL A 153 -0.71 20.42 -0.36
CA VAL A 153 -0.94 19.14 -1.02
C VAL A 153 -0.31 19.21 -2.40
N VAL A 154 0.74 18.42 -2.62
CA VAL A 154 1.44 18.34 -3.90
C VAL A 154 1.46 16.90 -4.38
N GLU A 155 1.51 16.69 -5.69
CA GLU A 155 1.80 15.36 -6.22
C GLU A 155 3.20 14.92 -5.75
N ALA A 156 3.33 13.67 -5.34
CA ALA A 156 4.59 13.16 -4.85
C ALA A 156 5.66 13.20 -5.97
N PRO A 157 6.90 13.62 -5.64
CA PRO A 157 7.95 13.71 -6.63
C PRO A 157 8.32 12.32 -7.17
N ALA A 158 8.81 12.31 -8.42
CA ALA A 158 9.36 11.12 -9.05
C ALA A 158 10.53 10.56 -8.22
N HIS A 159 10.62 9.23 -8.13
CA HIS A 159 11.76 8.59 -7.47
C HIS A 159 13.03 8.68 -8.34
N GLU A 160 14.17 8.75 -7.68
CA GLU A 160 15.47 8.77 -8.37
C GLU A 160 15.72 7.44 -9.09
N ASN A 161 16.22 7.52 -10.33
CA ASN A 161 16.44 6.35 -11.20
C ASN A 161 17.25 5.23 -10.54
N HIS A 162 18.27 5.59 -9.75
CA HIS A 162 19.14 4.61 -9.09
C HIS A 162 18.43 3.85 -7.96
N VAL A 163 17.45 4.47 -7.29
CA VAL A 163 16.63 3.82 -6.25
C VAL A 163 15.70 2.79 -6.91
N ILE A 164 15.10 3.13 -8.04
CA ILE A 164 14.26 2.20 -8.80
C ILE A 164 15.11 1.06 -9.36
N ALA A 165 16.26 1.35 -9.96
CA ALA A 165 17.17 0.33 -10.48
C ALA A 165 17.63 -0.64 -9.38
N LEU A 166 17.97 -0.12 -8.20
CA LEU A 166 18.32 -0.93 -7.04
C LEU A 166 17.18 -1.86 -6.63
N HIS A 167 15.94 -1.39 -6.61
CA HIS A 167 14.80 -2.23 -6.23
C HIS A 167 14.32 -3.19 -7.33
N ARG A 168 14.49 -2.83 -8.60
CA ARG A 168 14.11 -3.67 -9.73
C ARG A 168 15.14 -4.74 -10.05
N HIS A 169 16.43 -4.48 -9.78
CA HIS A 169 17.54 -5.31 -10.23
C HIS A 169 18.56 -5.68 -9.14
N GLY A 170 18.39 -5.21 -7.90
CA GLY A 170 19.29 -5.53 -6.78
C GLY A 170 20.62 -4.79 -6.76
N HIS A 171 20.91 -3.94 -7.75
CA HIS A 171 22.07 -3.04 -7.77
C HIS A 171 21.82 -1.82 -8.66
N SER A 172 22.62 -0.76 -8.50
CA SER A 172 22.40 0.55 -9.14
C SER A 172 22.54 0.55 -10.67
N LEU A 173 23.27 -0.39 -11.27
CA LEU A 173 23.51 -0.43 -12.72
C LEU A 173 22.46 -1.26 -13.50
N GLY A 174 21.57 -1.98 -12.81
CA GLY A 174 20.54 -2.80 -13.46
C GLY A 174 21.08 -4.11 -14.06
N GLY A 175 20.31 -5.22 -13.94
CA GLY A 175 20.71 -6.56 -14.41
C GLY A 175 21.43 -7.44 -13.38
N LEU A 176 21.94 -8.60 -13.82
CA LEU A 176 22.78 -9.51 -13.02
C LEU A 176 24.22 -8.98 -12.97
N ASN A 177 24.90 -9.16 -11.83
CA ASN A 177 26.29 -8.72 -11.61
C ASN A 177 27.20 -9.20 -12.77
N PRO A 178 28.07 -8.34 -13.36
CA PRO A 178 29.01 -8.73 -14.42
C PRO A 178 29.81 -10.01 -14.13
N LEU A 179 30.10 -10.32 -12.86
CA LEU A 179 30.76 -11.57 -12.46
C LEU A 179 29.98 -12.83 -12.84
N PHE A 180 28.63 -12.78 -12.84
CA PHE A 180 27.77 -13.88 -13.28
C PHE A 180 27.96 -14.18 -14.76
N TRP A 181 28.07 -13.16 -15.60
CA TRP A 181 28.30 -13.35 -17.03
C TRP A 181 29.72 -13.85 -17.31
N MET A 182 30.71 -13.38 -16.54
CA MET A 182 32.07 -13.89 -16.61
C MET A 182 32.15 -15.38 -16.22
N SER A 183 31.39 -15.84 -15.22
CA SER A 183 31.39 -17.26 -14.85
C SER A 183 30.75 -18.14 -15.92
N ILE A 184 29.68 -17.68 -16.58
CA ILE A 184 29.09 -18.37 -17.74
C ILE A 184 30.09 -18.47 -18.89
N LEU A 185 30.79 -17.37 -19.21
CA LEU A 185 31.83 -17.36 -20.25
C LEU A 185 32.95 -18.36 -19.94
N VAL A 186 33.42 -18.40 -18.69
CA VAL A 186 34.43 -19.36 -18.25
C VAL A 186 33.95 -20.80 -18.38
N LEU A 187 32.71 -21.09 -17.98
CA LEU A 187 32.13 -22.43 -18.12
C LEU A 187 32.02 -22.84 -19.58
N ILE A 188 31.61 -21.94 -20.47
CA ILE A 188 31.54 -22.22 -21.90
C ILE A 188 32.93 -22.59 -22.44
N VAL A 189 33.97 -21.82 -22.13
CA VAL A 189 35.34 -22.08 -22.60
C VAL A 189 35.93 -23.38 -22.04
N ILE A 190 35.56 -23.78 -20.82
CA ILE A 190 36.07 -25.01 -20.20
C ILE A 190 35.37 -26.26 -20.76
N PHE A 191 34.07 -26.16 -21.07
CA PHE A 191 33.23 -27.31 -21.41
C PHE A 191 32.81 -27.38 -22.90
N HIS A 192 33.22 -26.45 -23.75
CA HIS A 192 33.08 -26.45 -25.22
C HIS A 192 34.39 -26.04 -25.89
#